data_AF-A0A0F9LBR6-F1
#
_entry.id   AF-A0A0F9LBR6-F1
#
_cell.length_a   1.000
_cell.length_b   1.000
_cell.length_c   1.000
_cell.angle_alpha   90.00
_cell.angle_beta   90.00
_cell.angle_gamma   90.00
#
_symmetry.space_group_name_H-M   'P 1'
#
loop_
_entity.id
_entity.type
_entity.pdbx_description
1 polymer ?
#
loop_
_entity_poly.entity_id
_entity_poly.type
_entity_poly.pdbx_seq_one_letter_code
_entity_poly.pdbx_strand_id
1 'polypeptide(L)' 'MGKENKKGGKKHRKFGRLSRRPKKARYELRKQRERNKLKRILRSCGESFARQWARDRRVEVILDKLIGR' A
#
# COMPACT_ATOMS: atom_id res chain seq x y z
N MET A 1 -27.77 8.46 -24.65
CA MET A 1 -26.53 8.05 -25.36
C MET A 1 -25.46 9.13 -25.17
N GLY A 2 -24.23 8.75 -24.78
CA GLY A 2 -23.01 9.59 -24.75
C GLY A 2 -22.94 10.61 -23.59
N LYS A 3 -21.87 10.74 -22.80
CA LYS A 3 -20.45 10.73 -23.17
C LYS A 3 -19.58 10.13 -22.05
N GLU A 4 -18.83 9.11 -22.39
CA GLU A 4 -17.73 8.58 -21.59
C GLU A 4 -16.57 9.59 -21.57
N ASN A 5 -16.31 10.24 -20.44
CA ASN A 5 -15.05 10.96 -20.24
C ASN A 5 -13.98 9.99 -19.72
N LYS A 6 -13.41 9.19 -20.63
CA LYS A 6 -12.15 8.48 -20.41
C LYS A 6 -11.01 9.50 -20.28
N LYS A 7 -10.79 10.05 -19.07
CA LYS A 7 -9.58 10.82 -18.75
C LYS A 7 -8.37 9.88 -18.69
N GLY A 8 -7.90 9.47 -19.86
CA GLY A 8 -6.58 8.89 -20.11
C GLY A 8 -5.50 9.96 -19.92
N GLY A 9 -5.25 10.35 -18.67
CA GLY A 9 -4.12 11.19 -18.31
C GLY A 9 -2.93 10.31 -17.97
N LYS A 10 -2.11 9.97 -18.97
CA LYS A 10 -0.80 9.32 -18.79
C LYS A 10 0.10 10.31 -18.02
N LYS A 11 -0.07 10.39 -16.69
CA LYS A 11 0.78 11.21 -15.83
C LYS A 11 2.20 10.70 -16.04
N HIS A 12 3.04 11.51 -16.68
CA HIS A 12 4.47 11.33 -16.77
C HIS A 12 4.97 10.95 -15.38
N ARG A 13 5.20 9.66 -15.14
CA ARG A 13 5.74 9.18 -13.87
C ARG A 13 7.13 9.78 -13.83
N LYS A 14 7.32 10.81 -13.02
CA LYS A 14 8.64 11.41 -12.76
C LYS A 14 9.52 10.31 -12.14
N PHE A 15 10.16 9.50 -12.98
CA PHE A 15 11.01 8.39 -12.59
C PHE A 15 12.21 8.85 -11.73
N GLY A 16 12.52 10.15 -11.69
CA GLY A 16 13.61 10.73 -10.92
C GLY A 16 13.30 11.24 -9.49
N ARG A 17 12.05 11.26 -9.01
CA ARG A 17 11.77 11.77 -7.63
C ARG A 17 11.98 10.73 -6.53
N LEU A 18 11.89 9.44 -6.84
CA LEU A 18 12.04 8.37 -5.85
C LEU A 18 13.51 8.04 -5.58
N SER A 19 14.38 8.19 -6.58
CA SER A 19 15.82 7.96 -6.43
C SER A 19 16.50 9.01 -5.55
N ARG A 20 16.08 10.28 -5.64
CA ARG A 20 16.58 11.42 -4.83
C ARG A 20 16.08 11.46 -3.39
N ARG A 21 15.21 10.53 -2.97
CA ARG A 21 14.66 10.53 -1.61
C ARG A 21 15.68 9.98 -0.61
N PRO A 22 15.83 10.60 0.57
CA PRO A 22 16.69 10.07 1.62
C PRO A 22 16.25 8.65 2.01
N LYS A 23 17.19 7.80 2.43
CA LYS A 23 16.95 6.40 2.79
C LYS A 23 15.71 6.22 3.67
N LYS A 24 15.54 7.08 4.69
CA LYS A 24 14.36 7.12 5.58
C LYS A 24 13.02 7.23 4.82
N ALA A 25 12.93 8.10 3.82
CA ALA A 25 11.71 8.27 3.03
C ALA A 25 11.38 7.05 2.13
N ARG A 26 12.37 6.23 1.77
CA ARG A 26 12.11 4.96 1.07
C ARG A 26 11.53 3.91 2.02
N TYR A 27 12.01 3.84 3.26
CA TYR A 27 11.45 2.96 4.29
C TYR A 27 10.01 3.31 4.63
N GLU A 28 9.71 4.60 4.86
CA GLU A 28 8.35 5.05 5.14
C GLU A 28 7.39 4.73 3.97
N LEU A 29 7.84 4.92 2.73
CA LEU A 29 7.03 4.58 1.56
C LEU A 29 6.75 3.08 1.46
N ARG A 30 7.74 2.24 1.77
CA ARG A 30 7.56 0.78 1.81
C ARG A 30 6.52 0.39 2.87
N LYS A 31 6.68 0.92 4.09
CA LYS A 31 5.74 0.70 5.20
C LYS A 31 4.32 1.14 4.84
N GLN A 32 4.18 2.27 4.15
CA GLN A 32 2.89 2.76 3.68
C GLN A 32 2.25 1.82 2.64
N ARG A 33 3.05 1.25 1.73
CA ARG A 33 2.55 0.26 0.75
C ARG A 33 2.06 -1.02 1.44
N GLU A 34 2.82 -1.54 2.39
CA GLU A 34 2.45 -2.73 3.17
C GLU A 34 1.17 -2.46 3.98
N ARG A 35 1.09 -1.32 4.66
CA ARG A 35 -0.14 -0.87 5.36
C ARG A 35 -1.35 -0.79 4.42
N ASN A 36 -1.19 -0.24 3.22
CA ASN A 36 -2.27 -0.12 2.24
C ASN A 36 -2.70 -1.48 1.65
N LYS A 37 -1.78 -2.45 1.57
CA LYS A 37 -2.11 -3.82 1.13
C LYS A 37 -2.86 -4.56 2.24
N LEU A 38 -2.40 -4.45 3.49
CA LEU A 38 -3.10 -5.01 4.67
C LEU A 38 -4.51 -4.46 4.81
N LYS A 39 -4.72 -3.14 4.68
CA LYS A 39 -6.06 -2.54 4.70
C LYS A 39 -6.98 -3.12 3.62
N ARG A 40 -6.46 -3.38 2.42
CA ARG A 40 -7.23 -4.01 1.34
C ARG A 40 -7.57 -5.46 1.66
N ILE A 41 -6.62 -6.20 2.19
CA ILE A 41 -6.82 -7.60 2.58
C ILE A 41 -7.86 -7.69 3.71
N LEU A 42 -7.74 -6.87 4.75
CA LEU A 42 -8.71 -6.80 5.84
C LEU A 42 -10.13 -6.57 5.33
N ARG A 43 -10.29 -5.65 4.37
CA ARG A 43 -11.60 -5.34 3.77
C ARG A 43 -12.15 -6.47 2.89
N SER A 44 -11.31 -7.20 2.18
CA SER A 44 -11.74 -8.19 1.18
C SER A 44 -11.79 -9.63 1.70
N CYS A 45 -10.87 -10.03 2.56
CA CYS A 45 -10.63 -11.41 2.97
C CYS A 45 -10.74 -11.62 4.50
N GLY A 46 -10.83 -10.55 5.28
CA GLY A 46 -10.93 -10.61 6.73
C GLY A 46 -9.57 -10.71 7.46
N GLU A 47 -9.65 -10.84 8.79
CA GLU A 47 -8.50 -10.72 9.69
C GLU A 47 -7.55 -11.91 9.64
N SER A 48 -8.06 -13.13 9.56
CA SER A 48 -7.25 -14.36 9.52
C SER A 48 -6.29 -14.36 8.32
N PHE A 49 -6.80 -13.99 7.14
CA PHE A 49 -6.00 -13.88 5.93
C PHE A 49 -5.00 -12.72 6.00
N ALA A 50 -5.39 -11.59 6.61
CA ALA A 50 -4.48 -10.47 6.85
C ALA A 50 -3.31 -10.88 7.76
N ARG A 51 -3.57 -11.67 8.81
CA ARG A 51 -2.54 -12.20 9.73
C ARG A 51 -1.58 -13.14 9.01
N GLN A 52 -2.08 -14.06 8.19
CA GLN A 52 -1.23 -14.96 7.42
C GLN A 52 -0.33 -14.16 6.46
N TRP A 53 -0.90 -13.23 5.71
CA TRP A 53 -0.13 -12.39 4.80
C TRP A 53 0.90 -11.53 5.54
N ALA A 54 0.58 -11.03 6.73
CA ALA A 54 1.49 -10.26 7.56
C ALA A 54 2.68 -11.11 8.05
N ARG A 55 2.45 -12.37 8.44
CA ARG A 55 3.51 -13.33 8.82
C ARG A 55 4.43 -13.62 7.65
N ASP A 56 3.88 -13.94 6.48
CA ASP A 56 4.66 -14.25 5.27
C ASP A 56 5.58 -13.09 4.87
N ARG A 57 5.15 -11.85 5.15
CA ARG A 57 5.88 -10.62 4.84
C ARG A 57 6.70 -10.08 6.01
N ARG A 58 6.63 -10.69 7.20
CA ARG A 58 7.26 -10.23 8.46
C ARG A 58 6.89 -8.80 8.84
N VAL A 59 5.59 -8.48 8.76
CA VAL A 59 5.03 -7.15 9.01
C VAL A 59 3.86 -7.19 10.00
N GLU A 60 3.84 -8.16 10.91
CA GLU A 60 2.78 -8.33 11.92
C GLU A 60 2.57 -7.03 12.72
N VAL A 61 3.66 -6.35 13.08
CA VAL A 61 3.63 -5.05 13.78
C VAL A 61 2.82 -3.98 13.04
N ILE A 62 2.78 -4.02 11.69
CA ILE A 62 1.96 -3.08 10.91
C ILE A 62 0.47 -3.45 11.00
N LEU A 63 0.18 -4.75 11.02
CA LEU A 63 -1.18 -5.27 11.15
C LEU A 63 -1.75 -5.02 12.54
N ASP A 64 -0.98 -5.26 13.59
CA ASP A 64 -1.42 -5.04 14.98
C ASP A 64 -1.80 -3.56 15.20
N LYS A 65 -0.96 -2.64 14.70
CA LYS A 65 -1.25 -1.19 14.68
C LYS A 65 -2.47 -0.80 13.83
N LEU A 66 -2.88 -1.62 12.87
CA LEU A 66 -4.08 -1.39 12.06
C LEU A 66 -5.35 -1.87 12.76
N ILE A 67 -5.27 -2.97 13.50
CA ILE A 67 -6.39 -3.57 14.22
C ILE A 67 -6.58 -2.92 15.60
N GLY A 68 -5.55 -2.26 16.14
CA GLY A 68 -5.59 -1.60 17.45
C GLY A 68 -5.27 -2.56 18.60
N ARG A 69 -4.39 -3.53 18.36
CA ARG A 69 -3.82 -4.41 19.39
C ARG A 69 -2.44 -3.94 19.83
#